data_AF-A0A699T7U1-F1
#
_entry.id   AF-A0A699T7U1-F1
#
_cell.length_a   1.000
_cell.length_b   1.000
_cell.length_c   1.000
_cell.angle_alpha   90.00
_cell.angle_beta   90.00
_cell.angle_gamma   90.00
#
_symmetry.space_group_name_H-M   'P 1'
#
loop_
_entity.id
_entity.type
_entity.pdbx_description
1 polymer ?
#
loop_
_entity_poly.entity_id
_entity_poly.type
_entity_poly.pdbx_seq_one_letter_code
_entity_poly.pdbx_strand_id
1 'polypeptide(L)' 'LIAARRLNELEKNPIRTIYGCSTTGIEWRFLKYEGNEFILDEQRYLLSDLPALLGALQAVIDASQSAIQRP' A
#
# COMPACT_ATOMS: atom_id res chain seq x y z
N LEU A 1 -3.63 -0.03 -8.25
CA LEU A 1 -4.13 1.07 -7.39
C LEU A 1 -5.07 2.04 -8.12
N ILE A 2 -4.84 2.40 -9.39
CA ILE A 2 -5.77 3.27 -10.18
C ILE A 2 -7.20 2.69 -10.23
N ALA A 3 -7.34 1.42 -10.61
CA ALA A 3 -8.65 0.76 -10.66
C ALA A 3 -9.33 0.73 -9.29
N ALA A 4 -8.57 0.51 -8.20
CA ALA A 4 -9.08 0.56 -6.84
C ALA A 4 -9.60 1.97 -6.48
N ARG A 5 -8.86 3.04 -6.82
CA ARG A 5 -9.36 4.42 -6.64
C ARG A 5 -10.66 4.63 -7.39
N ARG A 6 -10.72 4.19 -8.65
CA ARG A 6 -11.92 4.36 -9.46
C ARG A 6 -13.12 3.61 -8.89
N LEU A 7 -12.92 2.38 -8.41
CA LEU A 7 -13.97 1.61 -7.74
C LEU A 7 -14.47 2.31 -6.47
N ASN A 8 -13.53 2.77 -5.62
CA ASN A 8 -13.84 3.53 -4.42
C ASN A 8 -14.65 4.81 -4.71
N GLU A 9 -14.30 5.56 -5.75
CA GLU A 9 -15.07 6.71 -6.22
C GLU A 9 -16.50 6.31 -6.66
N LEU A 10 -16.64 5.23 -7.42
CA LEU A 10 -17.94 4.71 -7.87
C LEU A 10 -18.84 4.27 -6.70
N GLU A 11 -18.24 3.69 -5.66
CA GLU A 11 -18.92 3.28 -4.42
C GLU A 11 -19.14 4.42 -3.42
N LYS A 12 -18.81 5.66 -3.79
CA LYS A 12 -18.90 6.85 -2.92
C LYS A 12 -18.08 6.73 -1.63
N ASN A 13 -16.98 5.99 -1.68
CA ASN A 13 -16.03 5.81 -0.59
C ASN A 13 -14.64 6.36 -0.99
N PRO A 14 -14.48 7.67 -1.23
CA PRO A 14 -13.23 8.22 -1.70
C PRO A 14 -12.13 8.07 -0.64
N ILE A 15 -11.15 7.21 -0.91
CA ILE A 15 -9.97 7.05 -0.06
C ILE A 15 -8.83 7.87 -0.65
N ARG A 16 -8.30 8.80 0.15
CA ARG A 16 -7.23 9.74 -0.27
C ARG A 16 -5.93 9.04 -0.68
N THR A 17 -5.54 8.04 0.09
CA THR A 17 -4.26 7.32 -0.08
C THR A 17 -4.51 5.84 -0.14
N ILE A 18 -4.11 5.20 -1.22
CA ILE A 18 -4.23 3.76 -1.39
C ILE A 18 -2.83 3.15 -1.32
N TYR A 19 -2.64 2.18 -0.44
CA TYR A 19 -1.39 1.44 -0.32
C TYR A 19 -1.49 0.11 -1.08
N GLY A 20 -0.36 -0.42 -1.52
CA GLY A 20 -0.30 -1.72 -2.18
C GLY A 20 1.09 -2.33 -2.12
N CYS A 21 1.17 -3.55 -2.62
CA CYS A 21 2.41 -4.28 -2.78
C CYS A 21 2.42 -5.00 -4.14
N SER A 22 3.57 -5.02 -4.80
CA SER A 22 3.85 -5.90 -5.92
C SER A 22 4.82 -6.98 -5.45
N THR A 23 4.57 -8.23 -5.82
CA THR A 23 5.43 -9.36 -5.40
C THR A 23 5.53 -10.43 -6.46
N THR A 24 6.69 -11.11 -6.50
CA THR A 24 6.92 -12.34 -7.26
C THR A 24 6.73 -13.60 -6.41
N GLY A 25 6.35 -13.45 -5.14
CA GLY A 25 6.42 -14.49 -4.11
C GLY A 25 7.78 -14.58 -3.43
N ILE A 26 8.85 -14.04 -4.03
CA ILE A 26 10.21 -14.00 -3.45
C ILE A 26 10.58 -12.57 -3.07
N GLU A 27 10.38 -11.61 -3.98
CA GLU A 27 10.62 -10.19 -3.76
C GLU A 27 9.30 -9.45 -3.56
N TRP A 28 9.25 -8.52 -2.63
CA TRP A 28 8.11 -7.67 -2.33
C TRP A 28 8.54 -6.21 -2.38
N ARG A 29 7.71 -5.38 -3.01
CA ARG A 29 7.90 -3.93 -3.12
C ARG A 29 6.60 -3.21 -2.77
N PHE A 30 6.66 -2.33 -1.79
CA PHE A 30 5.53 -1.56 -1.32
C PHE A 30 5.42 -0.22 -2.03
N LEU A 31 4.20 0.27 -2.20
CA LEU A 31 3.91 1.53 -2.87
C LEU A 31 2.64 2.16 -2.32
N LYS A 32 2.50 3.46 -2.51
CA LYS A 32 1.23 4.17 -2.34
C LYS A 32 0.87 4.99 -3.56
N TYR A 33 -0.42 5.27 -3.69
CA TYR A 33 -0.98 6.17 -4.68
C TYR A 33 -1.74 7.27 -3.95
N GLU A 34 -1.30 8.52 -4.13
CA GLU A 34 -1.83 9.72 -3.50
C GLU A 34 -1.59 10.91 -4.42
N GLY A 35 -2.52 11.87 -4.50
CA GLY A 35 -2.29 13.11 -5.25
C GLY A 35 -2.03 12.91 -6.75
N ASN A 36 -2.52 11.80 -7.34
CA ASN A 36 -2.23 11.38 -8.71
C ASN A 36 -0.78 10.94 -8.98
N GLU A 37 -0.01 10.66 -7.94
CA GLU A 37 1.36 10.19 -8.02
C GLU A 37 1.53 8.82 -7.37
N PHE A 38 2.43 8.02 -7.93
CA PHE A 38 2.87 6.77 -7.31
C PHE A 38 4.17 7.02 -6.56
N ILE A 39 4.18 6.68 -5.27
CA ILE A 39 5.36 6.73 -4.43
C ILE A 39 5.73 5.28 -4.12
N LEU A 40 6.93 4.90 -4.52
CA LEU A 40 7.45 3.54 -4.44
C LEU A 40 8.51 3.49 -3.34
N ASP A 41 8.46 2.46 -2.50
CA ASP A 41 9.58 2.14 -1.63
C ASP A 41 10.74 1.60 -2.49
N GLU A 42 11.91 2.22 -2.34
CA GLU A 42 13.12 1.80 -3.05
C GLU A 42 13.64 0.46 -2.50
N GLN A 43 13.34 0.14 -1.24
CA GLN A 43 13.73 -1.10 -0.63
C GLN A 43 12.96 -2.29 -1.21
N ARG A 44 13.70 -3.37 -1.45
CA ARG A 44 13.17 -4.67 -1.84
C ARG A 44 13.20 -5.58 -0.62
N TYR A 45 12.07 -6.15 -0.28
CA TYR A 45 11.95 -7.06 0.86
C TYR A 45 11.90 -8.48 0.33
N LEU A 46 12.86 -9.30 0.73
CA LEU A 46 12.97 -10.70 0.28
C LEU A 46 12.27 -11.61 1.28
N LEU A 47 11.64 -12.68 0.79
CA LEU A 47 10.98 -13.69 1.64
C LEU A 47 11.95 -14.35 2.64
N SER A 48 13.24 -14.40 2.31
CA SER A 48 14.28 -14.92 3.21
C SER A 48 14.53 -14.06 4.45
N ASP A 49 14.13 -12.79 4.43
CA ASP A 49 14.23 -11.85 5.55
C ASP A 49 12.83 -11.44 6.02
N LEU A 50 12.14 -12.41 6.64
CA LEU A 50 10.79 -12.22 7.15
C LEU A 50 10.66 -11.05 8.14
N PRO A 51 11.59 -10.83 9.09
CA PRO A 51 11.50 -9.68 9.99
C PRO A 51 11.39 -8.33 9.25
N ALA A 52 12.25 -8.10 8.25
CA ALA A 52 12.20 -6.86 7.48
C ALA A 52 10.92 -6.77 6.63
N LEU A 53 10.55 -7.86 5.95
CA LEU A 53 9.36 -7.93 5.11
C LEU A 53 8.08 -7.66 5.92
N LEU A 54 7.92 -8.33 7.05
CA LEU A 54 6.74 -8.19 7.91
C LEU A 54 6.72 -6.84 8.61
N GLY A 55 7.88 -6.29 8.98
CA GLY A 55 7.98 -4.93 9.52
C GLY A 55 7.48 -3.87 8.54
N ALA A 56 7.89 -3.96 7.27
CA ALA A 56 7.41 -3.06 6.22
C ALA A 56 5.91 -3.24 5.93
N LEU A 57 5.43 -4.48 5.91
CA LEU A 57 3.99 -4.76 5.77
C LEU A 57 3.19 -4.14 6.93
N GLN A 58 3.67 -4.30 8.17
CA GLN A 58 3.00 -3.72 9.35
C GLN A 58 2.95 -2.19 9.25
N ALA A 59 4.05 -1.54 8.85
CA ALA A 59 4.08 -0.09 8.64
C ALA A 59 3.05 0.37 7.59
N VAL A 60 2.87 -0.40 6.51
CA VAL A 60 1.82 -0.13 5.50
C VAL A 60 0.42 -0.30 6.08
N ILE A 61 0.18 -1.34 6.89
CA ILE A 61 -1.12 -1.56 7.54
C ILE A 61 -1.45 -0.39 8.48
N ASP A 62 -0.52 -0.01 9.34
CA ASP A 62 -0.71 1.08 10.31
C ASP A 62 -0.97 2.42 9.62
N ALA A 63 -0.21 2.71 8.55
CA ALA A 63 -0.42 3.90 7.72
C ALA A 63 -1.79 3.87 7.01
N SER A 64 -2.23 2.70 6.54
CA SER A 64 -3.53 2.56 5.87
C SER A 64 -4.71 2.77 6.81
N GLN A 65 -4.61 2.32 8.07
CA GLN A 65 -5.65 2.52 9.09
C GLN A 65 -5.81 4.01 9.42
N SER A 66 -4.70 4.74 9.50
CA SER A 66 -4.72 6.20 9.71
C SER A 66 -5.33 6.97 8.54
N ALA A 67 -5.19 6.45 7.31
CA ALA A 67 -5.73 7.06 6.10
C ALA A 67 -7.25 6.83 5.93
N ILE A 68 -7.77 5.75 6.51
CA ILE A 68 -9.20 5.48 6.60
C ILE A 68 -9.70 6.17 7.87
N GLN A 69 -10.08 7.45 7.78
CA GLN A 69 -10.78 8.13 8.87
C GLN A 69 -12.06 7.34 9.18
N ARG A 70 -12.01 6.50 10.22
CA ARG A 70 -13.22 5.96 10.81
C ARG A 70 -13.86 7.07 11.66
N PRO A 71 -15.20 7.18 11.67
CA PRO A 71 -15.88 7.96 12.68
C PRO A 71 -15.51 7.47 14.09
#